data_AF-A0AAW1E7Q2-F1
#
_entry.id   AF-A0AAW1E7Q2-F1
#
_cell.length_a   1.000
_cell.length_b   1.000
_cell.length_c   1.000
_cell.angle_alpha   90.00
_cell.angle_beta   90.00
_cell.angle_gamma   90.00
#
_symmetry.space_group_name_H-M   'P 1'
#
loop_
_entity.id
_entity.type
_entity.pdbx_description
1 polymer ?
#
loop_
_entity_poly.entity_id
_entity_poly.type
_entity_poly.pdbx_seq_one_letter_code
_entity_poly.pdbx_strand_id
1 'polypeptide(L)'
;MINTYQTSMAPPPVPPRLSGSHSVLIPAPLPSQGHSKSLVRFIVGVVLLHLFLSIGGFIYLNHNDKMRPPGQGVEGQVGYRSSEKQETSYKAMARMVVDERSRKPDKKSSLGFLQWDFNHSVLRYIDYYQNNWLTIREPGDYYVYSRVTFSKGDSKLPLVSKVKLRKNEKEKEDEEKVVMQAYCSLDSGSVSASIPRLCTATQGEVITLEKGNQLGVWVQDLLLVNYEEGATTFGMYKL
;
A
#
# COMPACT_ATOMS: atom_id res chain seq x y z
N MET A 1 7.47 68.23 70.39
CA MET A 1 6.60 68.33 69.20
C MET A 1 7.53 68.28 67.99
N ILE A 2 7.50 67.35 67.04
CA ILE A 2 6.76 66.10 66.80
C ILE A 2 7.72 65.12 66.10
N ASN A 3 7.50 63.84 66.40
CA ASN A 3 8.26 62.67 66.00
C ASN A 3 8.14 62.26 64.52
N THR A 4 9.28 61.76 64.04
CA THR A 4 9.56 60.62 63.15
C THR A 4 8.39 59.74 62.68
N TYR A 5 8.34 59.46 61.37
CA TYR A 5 8.24 58.09 60.84
C TYR A 5 9.04 57.97 59.53
N GLN A 6 10.16 57.25 59.60
CA GLN A 6 10.81 56.58 58.48
C GLN A 6 10.06 55.28 58.19
N THR A 7 9.77 54.95 56.93
CA THR A 7 9.72 53.56 56.42
C THR A 7 9.73 53.67 54.88
N SER A 8 10.91 53.56 54.24
CA SER A 8 11.48 52.31 53.70
C SER A 8 10.63 51.68 52.59
N MET A 9 10.98 51.95 51.31
CA MET A 9 11.83 51.07 50.51
C MET A 9 12.34 51.83 49.29
N ALA A 10 13.66 51.88 49.10
CA ALA A 10 14.29 52.30 47.86
C ALA A 10 14.52 51.07 46.96
N PRO A 11 14.37 51.21 45.64
CA PRO A 11 14.41 50.10 44.69
C PRO A 11 15.78 49.39 44.69
N PRO A 12 15.80 48.06 44.41
CA PRO A 12 17.03 47.28 44.45
C PRO A 12 18.05 47.82 43.45
N PRO A 13 19.33 47.90 43.86
CA PRO A 13 20.39 48.43 43.02
C PRO A 13 20.67 47.52 41.82
N VAL A 14 20.74 48.14 40.65
CA VAL A 14 21.17 47.51 39.40
C VAL A 14 22.66 47.13 39.51
N PRO A 15 23.06 45.90 39.18
CA PRO A 15 24.46 45.47 39.29
C PRO A 15 25.42 46.24 38.35
N PRO A 16 26.70 46.37 38.75
CA PRO A 16 27.69 47.19 38.06
C PRO A 16 28.09 46.64 36.67
N ARG A 17 28.25 47.54 35.69
CA ARG A 17 29.01 47.27 34.46
C ARG A 17 30.50 47.17 34.79
N LEU A 18 31.11 46.01 34.56
CA LEU A 18 32.54 45.77 34.71
C LEU A 18 33.25 45.87 33.35
N SER A 19 33.85 47.04 33.10
CA SER A 19 34.89 47.24 32.09
C SER A 19 36.26 47.18 32.78
N GLY A 20 37.05 46.14 32.50
CA GLY A 20 38.51 46.22 32.47
C GLY A 20 39.31 45.75 33.70
N SER A 21 40.18 44.77 33.44
CA SER A 21 41.43 44.38 34.13
C SER A 21 41.37 43.83 35.57
N HIS A 22 41.28 42.50 35.67
CA HIS A 22 42.26 41.66 36.38
C HIS A 22 41.99 40.19 36.02
N SER A 23 42.48 39.74 34.86
CA SER A 23 42.56 38.31 34.57
C SER A 23 43.71 37.75 35.39
N VAL A 24 43.39 37.21 36.55
CA VAL A 24 44.27 36.33 37.31
C VAL A 24 44.74 35.24 36.35
N LEU A 25 46.06 35.19 36.17
CA LEU A 25 46.79 34.20 35.41
C LEU A 25 46.54 32.81 36.02
N ILE A 26 45.51 32.13 35.54
CA ILE A 26 45.53 30.66 35.53
C ILE A 26 46.23 30.31 34.21
N PRO A 27 47.44 29.72 34.25
CA PRO A 27 48.01 29.14 33.05
C PRO A 27 47.11 27.97 32.66
N ALA A 28 46.20 28.21 31.73
CA ALA A 28 45.60 27.11 30.99
C ALA A 28 46.79 26.39 30.33
N PRO A 29 47.04 25.11 30.62
CA PRO A 29 48.03 24.37 29.89
C PRO A 29 47.64 24.44 28.42
N LEU A 30 48.53 24.97 27.58
CA LEU A 30 48.52 24.68 26.15
C LEU A 30 48.24 23.18 26.01
N PRO A 31 47.29 22.73 25.16
CA PRO A 31 47.08 21.31 24.98
C PRO A 31 48.42 20.72 24.58
N SER A 32 48.98 19.91 25.48
CA SER A 32 50.26 19.27 25.29
C SER A 32 50.19 18.52 23.97
N GLN A 33 51.01 18.96 23.02
CA GLN A 33 51.23 18.35 21.73
C GLN A 33 51.90 16.98 21.95
N GLY A 34 51.13 15.99 22.44
CA GLY A 34 51.76 14.82 23.01
C GLY A 34 50.88 13.65 23.41
N HIS A 35 49.57 13.59 23.13
CA HIS A 35 48.84 12.33 23.42
C HIS A 35 47.51 12.07 22.67
N SER A 36 47.28 12.67 21.51
CA SER A 36 46.04 12.41 20.74
C SER A 36 46.19 11.32 19.68
N LYS A 37 47.42 10.97 19.25
CA LYS A 37 47.61 10.00 18.16
C LYS A 37 47.13 8.59 18.52
N SER A 38 47.39 8.13 19.74
CA SER A 38 46.97 6.80 20.18
C SER A 38 45.45 6.73 20.32
N LEU A 39 44.84 7.75 20.92
CA LEU A 39 43.40 7.85 21.10
C LEU A 39 42.66 7.98 19.76
N VAL A 40 43.16 8.79 18.82
CA VAL A 40 42.59 8.90 17.47
C VAL A 40 42.74 7.57 16.71
N ARG A 41 43.90 6.90 16.79
CA ARG A 41 44.08 5.56 16.19
C ARG A 41 43.14 4.53 16.79
N PHE A 42 42.91 4.58 18.10
CA PHE A 42 41.97 3.71 18.79
C PHE A 42 40.54 3.96 18.31
N ILE A 43 40.09 5.23 18.27
CA ILE A 43 38.75 5.59 17.78
C ILE A 43 38.58 5.17 16.32
N VAL A 44 39.57 5.43 15.46
CA VAL A 44 39.53 4.98 14.05
C VAL A 44 39.45 3.46 13.96
N GLY A 45 40.21 2.73 14.79
CA GLY A 45 40.14 1.28 14.88
C GLY A 45 38.76 0.77 15.30
N VAL A 46 38.13 1.39 16.30
CA VAL A 46 36.79 1.03 16.77
C VAL A 46 35.73 1.32 15.69
N VAL A 47 35.82 2.46 15.00
CA VAL A 47 34.90 2.81 13.92
C VAL A 47 35.03 1.84 12.74
N LEU A 48 36.26 1.50 12.33
CA LEU A 48 36.50 0.52 11.28
C LEU A 48 36.02 -0.87 11.69
N LEU A 49 36.30 -1.30 12.93
CA LEU A 49 35.80 -2.57 13.45
C LEU A 49 34.28 -2.62 13.44
N HIS A 50 33.61 -1.55 13.86
CA HIS A 50 32.15 -1.47 13.83
C HIS A 50 31.62 -1.52 12.39
N LEU A 51 32.27 -0.83 11.45
CA LEU A 51 31.91 -0.88 10.03
C LEU A 51 32.05 -2.31 9.48
N PHE A 52 33.15 -3.01 9.79
CA PHE A 52 33.36 -4.39 9.38
C PHE A 52 32.36 -5.36 10.03
N LEU A 53 32.03 -5.17 11.31
CA LEU A 53 31.00 -5.98 11.99
C LEU A 53 29.61 -5.72 11.42
N SER A 54 29.30 -4.48 11.03
CA SER A 54 28.02 -4.14 10.40
C SER A 54 27.92 -4.70 8.99
N ILE A 55 28.96 -4.56 8.16
CA ILE A 55 28.98 -5.11 6.80
C ILE A 55 29.03 -6.63 6.84
N GLY A 56 29.91 -7.21 7.66
CA GLY A 56 30.03 -8.65 7.85
C GLY A 56 28.75 -9.26 8.41
N GLY A 57 28.12 -8.60 9.40
CA GLY A 57 26.82 -8.99 9.93
C GLY A 57 25.71 -8.93 8.88
N PHE A 58 25.68 -7.89 8.05
CA PHE A 58 24.72 -7.77 6.95
C PHE A 58 24.91 -8.87 5.89
N ILE A 59 26.16 -9.16 5.51
CA ILE A 59 26.48 -10.23 4.56
C ILE A 59 26.14 -11.60 5.18
N TYR A 60 26.48 -11.82 6.44
CA TYR A 60 26.18 -13.06 7.17
C TYR A 60 24.68 -13.32 7.25
N LEU A 61 23.88 -12.31 7.59
CA LEU A 61 22.42 -12.40 7.61
C LEU A 61 21.85 -12.68 6.22
N ASN A 62 22.31 -11.96 5.20
CA ASN A 62 21.84 -12.13 3.82
C ASN A 62 22.24 -13.50 3.22
N HIS A 63 23.39 -14.04 3.62
CA HIS A 63 23.85 -15.35 3.20
C HIS A 63 23.10 -16.48 3.92
N ASN A 64 22.81 -16.32 5.22
CA ASN A 64 21.99 -17.27 5.98
C ASN A 64 20.53 -17.26 5.53
N ASP A 65 19.97 -16.12 5.12
CA ASP A 65 18.64 -16.06 4.52
C ASP A 65 18.59 -16.79 3.17
N LYS A 66 19.69 -16.81 2.41
CA LYS A 66 19.80 -17.59 1.17
C LYS A 66 20.05 -19.09 1.38
N MET A 67 20.55 -19.50 2.55
CA MET A 67 20.92 -20.89 2.83
C MET A 67 19.93 -21.67 3.69
N ARG A 68 18.86 -21.06 4.22
CA ARG A 68 17.81 -21.81 4.96
C ARG A 68 16.91 -22.57 4.00
N PRO A 69 16.94 -23.92 3.95
CA PRO A 69 15.90 -24.70 3.30
C PRO A 69 14.59 -24.52 4.08
N PRO A 70 13.42 -24.65 3.43
CA PRO A 70 12.14 -24.54 4.11
C PRO A 70 11.96 -25.74 5.05
N GLY A 71 12.25 -25.53 6.33
CA GLY A 71 11.91 -26.45 7.41
C GLY A 71 13.10 -26.93 8.24
N GLN A 72 13.52 -26.14 9.23
CA GLN A 72 13.91 -26.63 10.56
C GLN A 72 14.18 -25.43 11.48
N GLY A 73 13.49 -25.42 12.62
CA GLY A 73 13.38 -24.25 13.52
C GLY A 73 14.53 -24.08 14.51
N VAL A 74 14.41 -23.06 15.38
CA VAL A 74 14.60 -23.11 16.84
C VAL A 74 14.03 -21.80 17.43
N GLU A 75 13.25 -21.96 18.50
CA GLU A 75 12.69 -20.91 19.36
C GLU A 75 13.72 -19.89 19.86
N GLY A 76 13.35 -18.61 19.85
CA GLY A 76 14.19 -17.51 20.32
C GLY A 76 13.49 -16.15 20.24
N GLN A 77 12.38 -16.04 20.96
CA GLN A 77 11.76 -14.83 21.52
C GLN A 77 12.28 -13.45 21.06
N VAL A 78 11.71 -12.91 19.96
CA VAL A 78 11.36 -11.47 19.79
C VAL A 78 10.06 -11.40 18.97
N GLY A 79 8.97 -11.85 19.57
CA GLY A 79 7.73 -12.27 18.89
C GLY A 79 6.71 -11.19 18.57
N TYR A 80 7.09 -9.98 18.18
CA TYR A 80 6.08 -8.93 17.90
C TYR A 80 6.13 -8.26 16.53
N ARG A 81 7.18 -8.46 15.72
CA ARG A 81 7.29 -7.82 14.39
C ARG A 81 7.33 -8.77 13.19
N SER A 82 7.57 -10.06 13.43
CA SER A 82 7.60 -11.09 12.38
C SER A 82 6.21 -11.67 12.09
N SER A 83 5.32 -11.70 13.10
CA SER A 83 3.98 -12.31 12.97
C SER A 83 3.09 -11.57 11.98
N GLU A 84 3.03 -10.23 12.06
CA GLU A 84 2.20 -9.40 11.16
C GLU A 84 2.60 -9.54 9.67
N LYS A 85 3.91 -9.64 9.42
CA LYS A 85 4.45 -9.75 8.05
C LYS A 85 4.25 -11.15 7.47
N GLN A 86 4.22 -12.18 8.32
CA GLN A 86 3.85 -13.55 7.92
C GLN A 86 2.34 -13.71 7.77
N GLU A 87 1.51 -13.21 8.68
CA GLU A 87 0.04 -13.33 8.62
C GLU A 87 -0.54 -12.67 7.36
N THR A 88 0.00 -11.51 6.94
CA THR A 88 -0.42 -10.85 5.68
C THR A 88 0.12 -11.52 4.42
N SER A 89 1.12 -12.40 4.53
CA SER A 89 1.67 -13.15 3.40
C SER A 89 0.76 -14.30 2.95
N TYR A 90 0.03 -14.92 3.89
CA TYR A 90 -0.83 -16.07 3.62
C TYR A 90 -2.29 -15.70 3.32
N LYS A 91 -2.68 -14.46 3.57
CA LYS A 91 -4.08 -14.04 3.37
C LYS A 91 -4.42 -14.00 1.88
N ALA A 92 -5.45 -14.73 1.50
CA ALA A 92 -5.94 -14.76 0.12
C ALA A 92 -6.37 -13.36 -0.33
N MET A 93 -5.82 -12.91 -1.46
CA MET A 93 -6.03 -11.57 -1.99
C MET A 93 -5.87 -11.58 -3.51
N ALA A 94 -6.72 -10.82 -4.20
CA ALA A 94 -6.57 -10.48 -5.59
C ALA A 94 -6.83 -8.98 -5.80
N ARG A 95 -5.98 -8.36 -6.62
CA ARG A 95 -6.19 -7.01 -7.16
C ARG A 95 -5.89 -7.07 -8.65
N MET A 96 -6.95 -7.00 -9.44
CA MET A 96 -6.92 -7.18 -10.88
C MET A 96 -6.88 -5.84 -11.60
N VAL A 97 -5.97 -5.77 -12.57
CA VAL A 97 -5.85 -4.67 -13.53
C VAL A 97 -6.44 -5.15 -14.85
N VAL A 98 -7.25 -4.31 -15.48
CA VAL A 98 -7.89 -4.63 -16.76
C VAL A 98 -6.84 -4.77 -17.86
N ASP A 99 -7.01 -5.73 -18.77
CA ASP A 99 -6.12 -5.90 -19.92
C ASP A 99 -6.47 -4.90 -21.04
N GLU A 100 -5.62 -3.89 -21.25
CA GLU A 100 -5.82 -2.91 -22.32
C GLU A 100 -5.88 -3.55 -23.72
N ARG A 101 -5.22 -4.69 -23.91
CA ARG A 101 -5.19 -5.41 -25.20
C ARG A 101 -6.53 -6.07 -25.52
N SER A 102 -7.42 -6.22 -24.54
CA SER A 102 -8.77 -6.74 -24.79
C SER A 102 -9.66 -5.71 -25.50
N ARG A 103 -9.26 -4.43 -25.53
CA ARG A 103 -9.94 -3.39 -26.31
C ARG A 103 -9.70 -3.64 -27.81
N LYS A 104 -10.63 -4.34 -28.46
CA LYS A 104 -10.61 -4.56 -29.91
C LYS A 104 -11.53 -3.53 -30.59
N PRO A 105 -11.00 -2.41 -31.14
CA PRO A 105 -11.82 -1.36 -31.74
C PRO A 105 -12.61 -1.82 -32.97
N ASP A 106 -12.14 -2.86 -33.67
CA ASP A 106 -12.76 -3.36 -34.92
C ASP A 106 -13.86 -4.41 -34.70
N LYS A 107 -14.14 -4.78 -33.45
CA LYS A 107 -15.25 -5.69 -33.14
C LYS A 107 -16.51 -4.90 -32.80
N LYS A 108 -17.63 -5.31 -33.39
CA LYS A 108 -18.98 -4.88 -33.00
C LYS A 108 -19.17 -5.11 -31.48
N SER A 109 -19.94 -4.22 -30.84
CA SER A 109 -20.37 -4.29 -29.43
C SER A 109 -20.37 -5.72 -28.90
N SER A 110 -19.47 -6.02 -27.98
CA SER A 110 -19.33 -7.34 -27.39
C SER A 110 -19.73 -7.26 -25.92
N LEU A 111 -20.92 -7.78 -25.62
CA LEU A 111 -21.34 -8.15 -24.28
C LEU A 111 -20.32 -9.14 -23.72
N GLY A 112 -19.93 -9.00 -22.45
CA GLY A 112 -19.05 -10.02 -21.88
C GLY A 112 -18.34 -9.65 -20.59
N PHE A 113 -17.46 -10.56 -20.21
CA PHE A 113 -16.62 -10.44 -19.05
C PHE A 113 -15.36 -9.63 -19.35
N LEU A 114 -14.97 -8.80 -18.39
CA LEU A 114 -13.69 -8.10 -18.43
C LEU A 114 -12.54 -9.12 -18.35
N GLN A 115 -11.49 -8.85 -19.12
CA GLN A 115 -10.25 -9.62 -19.10
C GLN A 115 -9.22 -8.87 -18.26
N TRP A 116 -8.41 -9.62 -17.54
CA TRP A 116 -7.44 -9.09 -16.59
C TRP A 116 -6.01 -9.36 -17.07
N ASP A 117 -5.12 -8.37 -16.89
CA ASP A 117 -3.69 -8.54 -17.14
C ASP A 117 -3.01 -9.11 -15.89
N PHE A 118 -2.73 -10.40 -15.91
CA PHE A 118 -2.10 -11.10 -14.77
C PHE A 118 -0.66 -10.68 -14.51
N ASN A 119 0.02 -10.06 -15.48
CA ASN A 119 1.39 -9.59 -15.28
C ASN A 119 1.44 -8.35 -14.39
N HIS A 120 0.39 -7.52 -14.45
CA HIS A 120 0.25 -6.29 -13.67
C HIS A 120 -0.75 -6.40 -12.52
N SER A 121 -1.41 -7.56 -12.40
CA SER A 121 -2.31 -7.87 -11.29
C SER A 121 -1.57 -8.49 -10.12
N VAL A 122 -2.15 -8.40 -8.92
CA VAL A 122 -1.65 -9.07 -7.73
C VAL A 122 -2.58 -10.22 -7.40
N LEU A 123 -2.05 -11.44 -7.33
CA LEU A 123 -2.77 -12.63 -6.88
C LEU A 123 -1.97 -13.35 -5.79
N ARG A 124 -2.63 -13.64 -4.67
CA ARG A 124 -2.09 -14.42 -3.55
C ARG A 124 -3.16 -15.39 -3.10
N TYR A 125 -2.87 -16.69 -3.13
CA TYR A 125 -3.81 -17.75 -2.73
C TYR A 125 -5.19 -17.66 -3.42
N ILE A 126 -5.22 -17.16 -4.65
CA ILE A 126 -6.39 -17.10 -5.54
C ILE A 126 -5.94 -17.57 -6.92
N ASP A 127 -6.73 -18.44 -7.54
CA ASP A 127 -6.52 -18.96 -8.89
C ASP A 127 -7.30 -18.14 -9.93
N TYR A 128 -7.16 -18.49 -11.21
CA TYR A 128 -7.95 -17.88 -12.28
C TYR A 128 -8.28 -18.87 -13.39
N TYR A 129 -9.29 -18.52 -14.19
CA TYR A 129 -9.70 -19.26 -15.38
C TYR A 129 -9.97 -18.28 -16.53
N GLN A 130 -9.50 -18.62 -17.74
CA GLN A 130 -9.70 -17.87 -18.99
C GLN A 130 -9.56 -16.34 -18.89
N ASN A 131 -8.58 -15.89 -18.10
CA ASN A 131 -8.24 -14.48 -17.84
C ASN A 131 -9.37 -13.56 -17.35
N ASN A 132 -10.57 -14.07 -17.07
CA ASN A 132 -11.76 -13.29 -16.72
C ASN A 132 -12.35 -13.69 -15.36
N TRP A 133 -12.13 -14.93 -14.93
CA TRP A 133 -12.64 -15.48 -13.69
C TRP A 133 -11.54 -15.62 -12.63
N LEU A 134 -11.81 -15.17 -11.41
CA LEU A 134 -11.01 -15.49 -10.22
C LEU A 134 -11.59 -16.71 -9.52
N THR A 135 -10.74 -17.66 -9.13
CA THR A 135 -11.15 -18.95 -8.54
C THR A 135 -10.67 -19.04 -7.10
N ILE A 136 -11.58 -19.38 -6.20
CA ILE A 136 -11.33 -19.44 -4.75
C ILE A 136 -10.62 -20.74 -4.38
N ARG A 137 -9.46 -20.62 -3.74
CA ARG A 137 -8.69 -21.78 -3.23
C ARG A 137 -9.13 -22.23 -1.85
N GLU A 138 -9.46 -21.27 -0.98
CA GLU A 138 -9.84 -21.52 0.40
C GLU A 138 -11.24 -20.97 0.67
N PRO A 139 -12.12 -21.74 1.32
CA PRO A 139 -13.42 -21.21 1.70
C PRO A 139 -13.27 -20.13 2.78
N GLY A 140 -14.27 -19.24 2.87
CA GLY A 140 -14.37 -18.21 3.89
C GLY A 140 -15.15 -16.99 3.42
N ASP A 141 -15.16 -15.96 4.26
CA ASP A 141 -15.76 -14.67 3.92
C ASP A 141 -14.74 -13.77 3.24
N TYR A 142 -15.13 -13.21 2.10
CA TYR A 142 -14.29 -12.32 1.30
C TYR A 142 -14.96 -10.97 1.17
N TYR A 143 -14.22 -9.89 1.41
CA TYR A 143 -14.65 -8.59 0.91
C TYR A 143 -14.29 -8.53 -0.58
N VAL A 144 -15.32 -8.46 -1.43
CA VAL A 144 -15.18 -8.38 -2.88
C VAL A 144 -15.56 -6.98 -3.32
N TYR A 145 -14.76 -6.35 -4.19
CA TYR A 145 -15.04 -5.02 -4.72
C TYR A 145 -14.83 -4.98 -6.23
N SER A 146 -15.62 -4.15 -6.89
CA SER A 146 -15.49 -3.85 -8.32
C SER A 146 -15.65 -2.36 -8.55
N ARG A 147 -14.82 -1.81 -9.41
CA ARG A 147 -14.90 -0.45 -9.92
C ARG A 147 -14.74 -0.50 -11.42
N VAL A 148 -15.78 -0.13 -12.15
CA VAL A 148 -15.78 -0.09 -13.61
C VAL A 148 -16.05 1.34 -14.04
N THR A 149 -15.12 1.92 -14.79
CA THR A 149 -15.31 3.25 -15.37
C THR A 149 -15.72 3.11 -16.82
N PHE A 150 -16.75 3.82 -17.23
CA PHE A 150 -17.22 3.93 -18.59
C PHE A 150 -16.78 5.28 -19.17
N SER A 151 -16.36 5.27 -20.44
CA SER A 151 -15.96 6.46 -21.20
C SER A 151 -17.03 6.90 -22.20
N LYS A 152 -18.04 6.07 -22.43
CA LYS A 152 -19.14 6.31 -23.37
C LYS A 152 -20.46 5.89 -22.75
N GLY A 153 -21.51 6.65 -23.07
CA GLY A 153 -22.89 6.33 -22.75
C GLY A 153 -23.52 5.35 -23.73
N ASP A 154 -24.64 4.76 -23.33
CA ASP A 154 -25.54 4.00 -24.19
C ASP A 154 -26.85 4.79 -24.32
N SER A 155 -27.40 4.89 -25.54
CA SER A 155 -28.57 5.73 -25.81
C SER A 155 -29.89 5.11 -25.34
N LYS A 156 -29.89 3.83 -24.93
CA LYS A 156 -31.10 3.05 -24.62
C LYS A 156 -31.08 2.44 -23.23
N LEU A 157 -29.92 2.03 -22.74
CA LEU A 157 -29.78 1.29 -21.49
C LEU A 157 -28.84 1.98 -20.50
N PRO A 158 -29.12 1.93 -19.18
CA PRO A 158 -28.16 2.39 -18.18
C PRO A 158 -26.93 1.49 -18.19
N LEU A 159 -25.74 2.08 -18.03
CA LEU A 159 -24.48 1.35 -17.97
C LEU A 159 -24.44 0.53 -16.69
N VAL A 160 -24.20 -0.77 -16.81
CA VAL A 160 -24.21 -1.69 -15.67
C VAL A 160 -22.90 -2.45 -15.54
N SER A 161 -22.41 -2.54 -14.31
CA SER A 161 -21.34 -3.45 -13.87
C SER A 161 -21.95 -4.50 -12.95
N LYS A 162 -21.82 -5.78 -13.32
CA LYS A 162 -22.29 -6.92 -12.53
C LYS A 162 -21.11 -7.77 -12.10
N VAL A 163 -21.08 -8.19 -10.85
CA VAL A 163 -20.21 -9.28 -10.41
C VAL A 163 -21.04 -10.54 -10.41
N LYS A 164 -20.59 -11.52 -11.20
CA LYS A 164 -21.24 -12.81 -11.33
C LYS A 164 -20.44 -13.87 -10.59
N LEU A 165 -21.16 -14.82 -10.01
CA LEU A 165 -20.67 -15.97 -9.29
C LEU A 165 -21.14 -17.24 -10.00
N ARG A 166 -20.22 -18.19 -10.19
CA ARG A 166 -20.53 -19.58 -10.54
C ARG A 166 -19.78 -20.52 -9.62
N LYS A 167 -20.32 -21.71 -9.37
CA LYS A 167 -19.72 -22.71 -8.47
C LYS A 167 -18.41 -23.24 -9.00
N ASN A 168 -18.27 -23.41 -10.32
CA ASN A 168 -17.07 -23.90 -11.00
C ASN A 168 -17.17 -23.70 -12.53
N GLU A 169 -16.12 -24.11 -13.25
CA GLU A 169 -16.01 -24.02 -14.72
C GLU A 169 -17.11 -24.78 -15.49
N LYS A 170 -17.67 -25.85 -14.91
CA LYS A 170 -18.64 -26.72 -15.60
C LYS A 170 -20.08 -26.18 -15.55
N GLU A 171 -20.34 -25.17 -14.73
CA GLU A 171 -21.66 -24.54 -14.71
C GLU A 171 -21.94 -23.79 -16.02
N LYS A 172 -23.19 -23.85 -16.46
CA LYS A 172 -23.65 -23.16 -17.66
C LYS A 172 -23.83 -21.67 -17.36
N GLU A 173 -23.77 -20.84 -18.41
CA GLU A 173 -23.95 -19.39 -18.28
C GLU A 173 -25.29 -19.02 -17.60
N ASP A 174 -26.34 -19.80 -17.83
CA ASP A 174 -27.68 -19.59 -17.26
C ASP A 174 -27.75 -19.83 -15.74
N GLU A 175 -26.75 -20.53 -15.19
CA GLU A 175 -26.64 -20.84 -13.75
C GLU A 175 -25.79 -19.80 -13.00
N GLU A 176 -25.20 -18.84 -13.71
CA GLU A 176 -24.42 -17.75 -13.13
C GLU A 176 -25.30 -16.81 -12.29
N LYS A 177 -25.00 -16.68 -11.00
CA LYS A 177 -25.70 -15.78 -10.09
C LYS A 177 -25.09 -14.40 -10.11
N VAL A 178 -25.91 -13.37 -10.28
CA VAL A 178 -25.50 -11.97 -10.02
C VAL A 178 -25.44 -11.76 -8.50
N VAL A 179 -24.26 -11.46 -7.97
CA VAL A 179 -24.05 -11.23 -6.53
C VAL A 179 -23.92 -9.75 -6.18
N MET A 180 -23.44 -8.93 -7.10
CA MET A 180 -23.43 -7.47 -6.95
C MET A 180 -23.75 -6.80 -8.29
N GLN A 181 -24.44 -5.67 -8.24
CA GLN A 181 -24.66 -4.84 -9.41
C GLN A 181 -24.62 -3.35 -9.06
N ALA A 182 -24.00 -2.57 -9.94
CA ALA A 182 -23.93 -1.12 -9.85
C ALA A 182 -24.21 -0.52 -11.22
N TYR A 183 -24.84 0.65 -11.21
CA TYR A 183 -25.26 1.36 -12.39
C TYR A 183 -24.60 2.73 -12.47
N CYS A 184 -24.41 3.20 -13.69
CA CYS A 184 -24.27 4.62 -13.95
C CYS A 184 -24.97 5.01 -15.26
N SER A 185 -25.28 6.29 -15.40
CA SER A 185 -25.73 6.89 -16.64
C SER A 185 -24.71 7.91 -17.14
N LEU A 186 -24.38 7.81 -18.42
CA LEU A 186 -23.68 8.82 -19.17
C LEU A 186 -24.54 9.19 -20.37
N ASP A 187 -24.73 10.50 -20.58
CA ASP A 187 -25.48 10.96 -21.73
C ASP A 187 -24.69 10.70 -23.03
N SER A 188 -25.30 9.95 -23.94
CA SER A 188 -24.76 9.67 -25.27
C SER A 188 -24.74 10.89 -26.20
N GLY A 189 -25.47 11.97 -25.85
CA GLY A 189 -25.70 13.14 -26.71
C GLY A 189 -24.67 14.27 -26.62
N SER A 190 -23.61 14.13 -25.82
CA SER A 190 -22.60 15.18 -25.61
C SER A 190 -21.60 15.28 -26.78
N VAL A 191 -22.04 15.81 -27.92
CA VAL A 191 -21.23 16.04 -29.13
C VAL A 191 -20.22 17.21 -28.96
N SER A 192 -20.29 17.98 -27.87
CA SER A 192 -19.54 19.26 -27.74
C SER A 192 -18.38 19.31 -26.74
N ALA A 193 -18.03 18.22 -26.06
CA ALA A 193 -16.92 18.26 -25.12
C ALA A 193 -15.70 17.56 -25.73
N SER A 194 -14.64 18.32 -25.98
CA SER A 194 -13.26 17.84 -26.16
C SER A 194 -12.75 17.03 -24.94
N ILE A 195 -13.58 16.88 -23.90
CA ILE A 195 -13.31 16.19 -22.65
C ILE A 195 -14.30 15.01 -22.54
N PRO A 196 -13.82 13.75 -22.52
CA PRO A 196 -14.69 12.60 -22.33
C PRO A 196 -15.35 12.66 -20.96
N ARG A 197 -16.69 12.53 -20.93
CA ARG A 197 -17.42 12.37 -19.67
C ARG A 197 -17.26 10.94 -19.20
N LEU A 198 -16.63 10.78 -18.03
CA LEU A 198 -16.45 9.48 -17.39
C LEU A 198 -17.54 9.23 -16.37
N CYS A 199 -17.93 7.98 -16.21
CA CYS A 199 -18.69 7.57 -15.04
C CYS A 199 -18.21 6.23 -14.49
N THR A 200 -18.10 6.16 -13.17
CA THR A 200 -17.61 4.99 -12.47
C THR A 200 -18.72 4.34 -11.65
N ALA A 201 -19.03 3.08 -11.97
CA ALA A 201 -19.85 2.22 -11.15
C ALA A 201 -18.95 1.49 -10.14
N THR A 202 -19.15 1.75 -8.85
CA THR A 202 -18.38 1.13 -7.75
C THR A 202 -19.31 0.32 -6.85
N GLN A 203 -18.87 -0.85 -6.44
CA GLN A 203 -19.59 -1.75 -5.54
C GLN A 203 -18.60 -2.55 -4.69
N GLY A 204 -19.04 -2.95 -3.50
CA GLY A 204 -18.31 -3.93 -2.70
C GLY A 204 -19.18 -4.50 -1.58
N GLU A 205 -19.00 -5.78 -1.31
CA GLU A 205 -19.81 -6.55 -0.35
C GLU A 205 -18.98 -7.70 0.23
N VAL A 206 -19.36 -8.15 1.43
CA VAL A 206 -18.81 -9.37 2.03
C VAL A 206 -19.61 -10.57 1.51
N ILE A 207 -18.91 -11.51 0.89
CA ILE A 207 -19.52 -12.70 0.30
C ILE A 207 -18.83 -13.93 0.88
N THR A 208 -19.63 -14.87 1.40
CA THR A 208 -19.16 -16.20 1.79
C THR A 208 -18.94 -17.03 0.53
N LEU A 209 -17.71 -17.51 0.34
CA LEU A 209 -17.29 -18.24 -0.85
C LEU A 209 -16.75 -19.62 -0.47
N GLU A 210 -17.05 -20.60 -1.31
CA GLU A 210 -16.55 -21.96 -1.19
C GLU A 210 -15.35 -22.20 -2.09
N LYS A 211 -14.56 -23.23 -1.78
CA LYS A 211 -13.46 -23.66 -2.64
C LYS A 211 -14.00 -24.04 -4.03
N GLY A 212 -13.37 -23.50 -5.07
CA GLY A 212 -13.73 -23.71 -6.47
C GLY A 212 -14.72 -22.69 -7.03
N ASN A 213 -15.38 -21.89 -6.18
CA ASN A 213 -16.22 -20.79 -6.64
C ASN A 213 -15.43 -19.83 -7.54
N GLN A 214 -16.10 -19.28 -8.54
CA GLN A 214 -15.52 -18.37 -9.51
C GLN A 214 -16.29 -17.06 -9.61
N LEU A 215 -15.56 -15.95 -9.58
CA LEU A 215 -16.13 -14.62 -9.72
C LEU A 215 -15.56 -13.89 -10.93
N GLY A 216 -16.44 -13.21 -11.67
CA GLY A 216 -16.09 -12.43 -12.85
C GLY A 216 -16.89 -11.14 -12.91
N VAL A 217 -16.33 -10.11 -13.55
CA VAL A 217 -17.02 -8.83 -13.76
C VAL A 217 -17.56 -8.80 -15.18
N TRP A 218 -18.87 -8.61 -15.30
CA TRP A 218 -19.61 -8.56 -16.54
C TRP A 218 -20.15 -7.15 -16.78
N VAL A 219 -20.10 -6.71 -18.04
CA VAL A 219 -20.66 -5.43 -18.49
C VAL A 219 -21.47 -5.61 -19.76
N GLN A 220 -22.39 -4.68 -20.03
CA GLN A 220 -23.25 -4.74 -21.21
C GLN A 220 -22.48 -4.57 -22.53
N ASP A 221 -21.40 -3.80 -22.52
CA ASP A 221 -20.61 -3.58 -23.71
C ASP A 221 -19.19 -3.22 -23.31
N LEU A 222 -18.25 -4.10 -23.66
CA LEU A 222 -16.83 -3.92 -23.40
C LEU A 222 -16.25 -2.69 -24.10
N LEU A 223 -16.89 -2.17 -25.16
CA LEU A 223 -16.45 -0.97 -25.90
C LEU A 223 -16.73 0.35 -25.16
N LEU A 224 -17.63 0.32 -24.17
CA LEU A 224 -18.00 1.51 -23.40
C LEU A 224 -17.08 1.72 -22.19
N VAL A 225 -16.31 0.69 -21.81
CA VAL A 225 -15.41 0.70 -20.65
C VAL A 225 -14.16 1.53 -20.94
N ASN A 226 -13.70 2.26 -19.93
CA ASN A 226 -12.39 2.89 -19.90
C ASN A 226 -11.34 1.87 -19.40
N TYR A 227 -10.33 1.62 -20.24
CA TYR A 227 -9.23 0.68 -19.98
C TYR A 227 -7.97 1.37 -19.46
N GLU A 228 -7.97 2.70 -19.30
CA GLU A 228 -6.86 3.42 -18.68
C GLU A 228 -6.51 2.83 -17.32
N GLU A 229 -5.21 2.79 -17.03
CA GLU A 229 -4.67 2.21 -15.81
C GLU A 229 -5.39 2.77 -14.57
N GLY A 230 -5.92 1.86 -13.74
CA GLY A 230 -6.61 2.24 -12.51
C GLY A 230 -8.00 2.86 -12.70
N ALA A 231 -8.54 2.95 -13.91
CA ALA A 231 -9.94 3.35 -14.11
C ALA A 231 -10.91 2.17 -13.83
N THR A 232 -10.50 0.96 -14.22
CA THR A 232 -11.28 -0.27 -14.08
C THR A 232 -10.48 -1.31 -13.31
N THR A 233 -11.02 -1.77 -12.18
CA THR A 233 -10.34 -2.67 -11.23
C THR A 233 -11.32 -3.62 -10.57
N PHE A 234 -10.89 -4.85 -10.33
CA PHE A 234 -11.64 -5.85 -9.58
C PHE A 234 -10.75 -6.48 -8.52
N GLY A 235 -11.28 -6.81 -7.36
CA GLY A 235 -10.46 -7.45 -6.36
C GLY A 235 -11.24 -8.04 -5.22
N MET A 236 -10.52 -8.77 -4.40
CA MET A 236 -11.05 -9.36 -3.18
C MET A 236 -9.93 -9.64 -2.19
N TYR A 237 -10.29 -9.75 -0.91
CA TYR A 237 -9.41 -10.31 0.10
C TYR A 237 -10.24 -11.06 1.14
N LYS A 238 -9.69 -12.16 1.64
CA LYS A 238 -10.30 -12.94 2.71
C LYS A 238 -10.30 -12.10 4.00
N LEU A 239 -11.38 -12.19 4.78
CA LEU A 239 -11.52 -11.52 6.07
C LEU A 239 -10.84 -12.29 7.20
#